data_AF-G0LKE3-F1
#
_entry.id   AF-G0LKE3-F1
#
_cell.length_a   1.000
_cell.length_b   1.000
_cell.length_c   1.000
_cell.angle_alpha   90.00
_cell.angle_beta   90.00
_cell.angle_gamma   90.00
#
_symmetry.space_group_name_H-M   'P 1'
#
loop_
_entity.id
_entity.type
_entity.pdbx_description
1 polymer ?
#
loop_
_entity_poly.entity_id
_entity_poly.type
_entity_poly.pdbx_seq_one_letter_code
_entity_poly.pdbx_strand_id
1 'polypeptide(L)'
;MEITVYGPLRTAADGKVLTVATGSSTDGTDKNAANSNTISEGSESIDASSVSASSPETVSELITMIAETYPQTKSHLFDCEGTLRPSVRILVNGNKASPETQLDQSADIQLFPAMRGGSDHTVTRYD
;
A
#
# COMPACT_ATOMS: atom_id res chain seq x y z
N MET A 1 12.53 1.79 -6.65
CA MET A 1 11.22 1.64 -7.32
C MET A 1 10.47 2.97 -7.37
N GLU A 2 9.82 3.29 -8.50
CA GLU A 2 8.99 4.49 -8.68
C GLU A 2 7.49 4.12 -8.66
N ILE A 3 6.70 4.86 -7.87
CA ILE A 3 5.24 4.71 -7.81
C ILE A 3 4.57 6.03 -8.19
N THR A 4 3.82 6.00 -9.28
CA THR A 4 2.95 7.12 -9.67
C THR A 4 1.55 6.94 -9.07
N VAL A 5 1.12 7.90 -8.26
CA VAL A 5 -0.22 7.95 -7.68
C VAL A 5 -1.14 8.91 -8.44
N TYR A 6 -2.41 8.54 -8.58
CA TYR A 6 -3.40 9.30 -9.34
C TYR A 6 -4.57 9.79 -8.48
N GLY A 7 -5.24 10.85 -8.97
CA GLY A 7 -6.47 11.36 -8.36
C GLY A 7 -6.27 11.84 -6.91
N PRO A 8 -7.24 11.58 -6.00
CA PRO A 8 -7.17 11.96 -4.59
C PRO A 8 -5.91 11.47 -3.85
N LEU A 9 -5.28 10.39 -4.31
CA LEU A 9 -4.03 9.90 -3.71
C LEU A 9 -2.90 10.91 -3.83
N ARG A 10 -2.90 11.78 -4.85
CA ARG A 10 -1.84 12.78 -5.02
C ARG A 10 -1.78 13.77 -3.87
N THR A 11 -2.93 14.12 -3.30
CA THR A 11 -3.01 15.01 -2.14
C THR A 11 -2.75 14.22 -0.85
N ALA A 12 -3.25 12.98 -0.78
CA ALA A 12 -3.12 12.16 0.42
C ALA A 12 -1.69 11.61 0.64
N ALA A 13 -0.91 11.41 -0.42
CA ALA A 13 0.45 10.90 -0.37
C ALA A 13 1.52 12.00 -0.50
N ASP A 14 1.15 13.26 -0.30
CA ASP A 14 2.05 14.42 -0.36
C ASP A 14 2.76 14.62 -1.73
N GLY A 15 2.20 14.08 -2.82
CA GLY A 15 2.83 14.18 -4.12
C GLY A 15 2.27 13.25 -5.19
N LYS A 16 2.71 13.43 -6.44
CA LYS A 16 2.33 12.58 -7.58
C LYS A 16 3.17 11.30 -7.67
N VAL A 17 4.44 11.39 -7.28
CA VAL A 17 5.41 10.31 -7.45
C VAL A 17 6.02 10.01 -6.09
N LEU A 18 5.95 8.75 -5.68
CA LEU A 18 6.55 8.24 -4.46
C LEU A 18 7.78 7.42 -4.84
N THR A 19 8.87 7.62 -4.11
CA THR A 19 10.07 6.80 -4.25
C THR A 19 10.17 5.87 -3.05
N VAL A 20 10.13 4.57 -3.30
CA VAL A 20 10.41 3.56 -2.25
C VAL A 20 11.88 3.22 -2.33
N ALA A 21 12.57 3.42 -1.20
CA ALA A 21 13.94 2.97 -1.03
C ALA A 21 13.97 1.44 -1.08
N THR A 22 14.33 0.89 -2.23
CA THR A 22 14.63 -0.53 -2.38
C THR A 22 15.98 -0.75 -1.73
N GLY A 23 16.01 -1.45 -0.59
CA GLY A 23 17.19 -1.57 0.24
C GLY A 23 18.34 -2.25 -0.51
N SER A 24 19.25 -1.45 -1.04
CA SER A 24 20.66 -1.80 -1.14
C SER A 24 21.47 -0.70 -0.48
N SER A 25 21.19 -0.43 0.80
CA SER A 25 22.13 0.28 1.66
C SER A 25 22.92 -0.78 2.43
N THR A 26 23.94 -1.36 1.79
CA THR A 26 25.09 -1.86 2.54
C THR A 26 25.88 -0.64 3.00
N ASP A 27 25.36 0.08 3.99
CA ASP A 27 26.14 1.02 4.78
C ASP A 27 26.27 0.39 6.16
N GLY A 28 27.46 -0.15 6.42
CA GLY A 28 27.76 -0.78 7.69
C GLY A 28 27.79 0.27 8.80
N THR A 29 27.01 0.07 9.86
CA THR A 29 27.38 0.56 11.18
C THR A 29 26.91 -0.43 12.25
N ASP A 30 27.91 -0.95 12.92
CA ASP A 30 28.00 -1.79 14.10
C ASP A 30 27.03 -1.55 15.27
N LYS A 31 26.69 -2.68 15.92
CA LYS A 31 26.40 -2.92 17.35
C LYS A 31 25.35 -2.04 18.07
N ASN A 32 24.18 -2.63 18.33
CA ASN A 32 23.69 -2.63 19.72
C ASN A 32 22.82 -3.84 20.05
N ALA A 33 23.06 -4.38 21.24
CA ALA A 33 22.43 -5.55 21.82
C ALA A 33 21.24 -5.17 22.72
N ALA A 34 20.32 -6.12 22.90
CA ALA A 34 19.27 -6.21 23.93
C ALA A 34 18.15 -5.15 23.82
N ASN A 35 16.86 -5.45 24.00
CA ASN A 35 16.17 -6.28 24.99
C ASN A 35 14.71 -6.53 24.51
N SER A 36 14.22 -7.77 24.50
CA SER A 36 13.31 -8.43 25.48
C SER A 36 11.89 -7.87 25.67
N ASN A 37 10.93 -8.78 25.35
CA ASN A 37 9.57 -9.01 25.89
C ASN A 37 8.48 -7.96 25.57
N THR A 38 7.19 -8.28 25.36
CA THR A 38 6.29 -9.25 26.04
C THR A 38 4.95 -9.30 25.24
N ILE A 39 4.50 -10.46 24.69
CA ILE A 39 3.39 -11.37 25.11
C ILE A 39 1.95 -11.04 24.62
N SER A 40 1.36 -12.01 23.87
CA SER A 40 -0.05 -12.49 23.76
C SER A 40 -1.19 -11.52 23.44
N GLU A 41 -2.30 -11.86 22.75
CA GLU A 41 -2.93 -13.11 22.30
C GLU A 41 -3.99 -12.70 21.24
N GLY A 42 -4.23 -13.53 20.22
CA GLY A 42 -5.29 -13.26 19.22
C GLY A 42 -5.12 -14.08 17.96
N SER A 43 -5.51 -15.34 18.04
CA SER A 43 -5.40 -16.35 17.00
C SER A 43 -6.33 -16.05 15.82
N GLU A 44 -5.78 -15.67 14.67
CA GLU A 44 -6.33 -16.03 13.36
C GLU A 44 -5.16 -16.37 12.42
N SER A 45 -5.17 -17.61 11.98
CA SER A 45 -4.12 -18.26 11.22
C SER A 45 -4.05 -17.72 9.79
N ILE A 46 -2.91 -17.18 9.39
CA ILE A 46 -2.43 -17.27 8.00
C ILE A 46 -0.93 -17.58 8.00
N ASP A 47 -0.64 -18.68 7.32
CA ASP A 47 0.63 -19.35 7.14
C ASP A 47 1.46 -18.66 6.04
N ALA A 48 2.77 -18.56 6.27
CA ALA A 48 3.85 -18.14 5.36
C ALA A 48 3.81 -16.71 4.77
N SER A 49 4.63 -15.80 5.29
CA SER A 49 5.93 -15.50 4.65
C SER A 49 6.74 -14.55 5.53
N SER A 50 8.05 -14.75 5.54
CA SER A 50 9.05 -14.03 6.30
C SER A 50 8.91 -12.51 6.24
N VAL A 51 8.67 -11.87 7.38
CA VAL A 51 8.86 -10.42 7.57
C VAL A 51 10.36 -10.08 7.54
N SER A 52 10.95 -10.12 6.35
CA SER A 52 12.26 -9.52 6.09
C SER A 52 12.02 -8.07 5.71
N ALA A 53 12.19 -7.19 6.70
CA ALA A 53 12.05 -5.75 6.57
C ALA A 53 13.10 -5.16 5.63
N SER A 54 12.83 -5.19 4.32
CA SER A 54 13.51 -4.38 3.30
C SER A 54 12.80 -4.54 1.96
N SER A 55 12.08 -3.49 1.53
CA SER A 55 11.28 -3.37 0.30
C SER A 55 10.06 -4.32 0.16
N PRO A 56 8.93 -3.83 -0.39
CA PRO A 56 7.76 -4.67 -0.61
C PRO A 56 8.02 -5.69 -1.73
N GLU A 57 7.78 -6.97 -1.48
CA GLU A 57 7.94 -8.05 -2.47
C GLU A 57 6.68 -8.22 -3.33
N THR A 58 5.52 -7.81 -2.80
CA THR A 58 4.23 -7.92 -3.47
C THR A 58 3.47 -6.61 -3.53
N VAL A 59 2.50 -6.54 -4.46
CA VAL A 59 1.59 -5.40 -4.57
C VAL A 59 0.84 -5.14 -3.26
N SER A 60 0.41 -6.19 -2.56
CA SER A 60 -0.29 -6.08 -1.27
C SER A 60 0.57 -5.40 -0.22
N GLU A 61 1.83 -5.83 -0.08
CA GLU A 61 2.78 -5.22 0.87
C GLU A 61 3.08 -3.77 0.54
N LEU A 62 3.25 -3.44 -0.74
CA LEU A 62 3.43 -2.06 -1.17
C LEU A 62 2.24 -1.18 -0.76
N ILE A 63 1.03 -1.64 -1.00
CA ILE A 63 -0.18 -0.87 -0.68
C ILE A 63 -0.29 -0.67 0.83
N THR A 64 -0.02 -1.71 1.62
CA THR A 64 0.03 -1.63 3.08
C THR A 64 1.09 -0.62 3.53
N MET A 65 2.31 -0.69 2.98
CA MET A 65 3.40 0.24 3.28
C MET A 65 3.03 1.69 2.96
N ILE A 66 2.41 1.96 1.80
CA ILE A 66 1.93 3.31 1.44
C ILE A 66 0.87 3.79 2.43
N ALA A 67 -0.06 2.93 2.82
CA ALA A 67 -1.10 3.26 3.78
C ALA A 67 -0.57 3.50 5.19
N GLU A 68 0.47 2.78 5.61
CA GLU A 68 1.15 3.01 6.88
C GLU A 68 1.94 4.33 6.87
N THR A 69 2.66 4.59 5.77
CA THR A 69 3.43 5.82 5.58
C THR A 69 2.54 7.05 5.45
N TYR A 70 1.43 6.93 4.73
CA TYR A 70 0.46 7.98 4.46
C TYR A 70 -0.95 7.55 4.88
N PRO A 71 -1.31 7.67 6.18
CA PRO A 71 -2.59 7.22 6.71
C PRO A 71 -3.81 7.83 5.99
N GLN A 72 -3.67 9.01 5.41
CA GLN A 72 -4.70 9.69 4.62
C GLN A 72 -5.10 8.90 3.36
N THR A 73 -4.20 8.06 2.83
CA THR A 73 -4.49 7.21 1.67
C THR A 73 -5.40 6.04 2.01
N LYS A 74 -5.47 5.61 3.29
CA LYS A 74 -6.25 4.44 3.73
C LYS A 74 -7.71 4.52 3.29
N SER A 75 -8.35 5.67 3.46
CA SER A 75 -9.77 5.87 3.09
C SER A 75 -10.05 5.70 1.59
N HIS A 76 -9.02 5.80 0.74
CA HIS A 76 -9.12 5.66 -0.71
C HIS A 76 -8.72 4.27 -1.23
N LEU A 77 -8.02 3.49 -0.40
CA LEU A 77 -7.46 2.18 -0.74
C LEU A 77 -8.24 1.05 -0.07
N PHE A 78 -8.50 1.19 1.22
CA PHE A 78 -9.15 0.19 2.05
C PHE A 78 -10.60 0.57 2.35
N ASP A 79 -11.41 -0.42 2.68
CA ASP A 79 -12.72 -0.19 3.28
C ASP A 79 -12.64 -0.09 4.81
N CYS A 80 -13.77 0.15 5.48
CA CYS A 80 -13.86 0.25 6.93
C CYS A 80 -13.38 -1.02 7.66
N GLU A 81 -13.42 -2.17 7.00
CA GLU A 81 -12.92 -3.46 7.51
C GLU A 81 -11.42 -3.67 7.30
N GLY A 82 -10.71 -2.70 6.71
CA GLY A 82 -9.28 -2.83 6.41
C GLY A 82 -8.97 -3.70 5.18
N THR A 83 -9.97 -4.06 4.40
CA THR A 83 -9.82 -4.84 3.16
C THR A 83 -9.60 -3.92 1.95
N LEU A 84 -8.70 -4.31 1.03
CA LEU A 84 -8.43 -3.56 -0.20
C LEU A 84 -9.70 -3.46 -1.06
N ARG A 85 -10.11 -2.25 -1.43
CA ARG A 85 -11.30 -2.02 -2.25
C ARG A 85 -11.10 -2.59 -3.66
N PRO A 86 -12.04 -3.39 -4.20
CA PRO A 86 -11.90 -3.99 -5.54
C PRO A 86 -11.88 -2.98 -6.68
N SER A 87 -12.26 -1.73 -6.41
CA SER A 87 -12.21 -0.62 -7.36
C SER A 87 -10.83 0.04 -7.46
N VAL A 88 -9.90 -0.27 -6.55
CA VAL A 88 -8.50 0.15 -6.65
C VAL A 88 -7.86 -0.59 -7.82
N ARG A 89 -7.15 0.15 -8.67
CA ARG A 89 -6.41 -0.45 -9.79
C ARG A 89 -4.93 -0.20 -9.61
N ILE A 90 -4.16 -1.26 -9.80
CA ILE A 90 -2.69 -1.21 -9.82
C ILE A 90 -2.24 -1.68 -11.19
N LEU A 91 -1.32 -0.93 -11.80
CA LEU A 91 -0.56 -1.41 -12.94
C LEU A 91 0.92 -1.51 -12.58
N VAL A 92 1.54 -2.60 -13.02
CA VAL A 92 2.99 -2.88 -12.90
C VAL A 92 3.54 -2.98 -14.30
N ASN A 93 4.50 -2.13 -14.65
CA ASN A 93 5.05 -1.99 -16.00
C ASN A 93 3.93 -1.85 -17.07
N GLY A 94 2.88 -1.08 -16.75
CA GLY A 94 1.72 -0.88 -17.63
C GLY A 94 0.70 -2.03 -17.70
N ASN A 95 0.88 -3.12 -16.94
CA ASN A 95 -0.04 -4.27 -16.92
C ASN A 95 -0.81 -4.34 -15.61
N LYS A 96 -2.11 -4.66 -15.68
CA LYS A 96 -2.95 -4.81 -14.46
C LYS A 96 -2.36 -5.90 -13.54
N ALA A 97 -2.14 -5.55 -12.28
CA ALA A 97 -1.61 -6.46 -11.28
C ALA A 97 -2.65 -6.80 -10.19
N SER A 98 -2.51 -7.99 -9.63
CA SER A 98 -3.26 -8.47 -8.46
C SER A 98 -2.46 -8.17 -7.18
N PRO A 99 -3.08 -8.15 -6.00
CA PRO A 99 -2.38 -7.92 -4.72
C PRO A 99 -1.26 -8.94 -4.46
N GLU A 100 -1.42 -10.18 -4.93
CA GLU A 100 -0.42 -11.25 -4.85
C GLU A 100 0.65 -11.20 -5.94
N THR A 101 0.56 -10.25 -6.88
CA THR A 101 1.58 -10.08 -7.93
C THR A 101 2.89 -9.62 -7.32
N GLN A 102 3.98 -10.31 -7.66
CA GLN A 102 5.33 -9.94 -7.25
C GLN A 102 5.77 -8.63 -7.90
N LEU A 103 6.45 -7.80 -7.12
CA LEU A 103 7.02 -6.53 -7.55
C LEU A 103 8.52 -6.65 -7.72
N ASP A 104 9.01 -6.14 -8.84
CA ASP A 104 10.44 -5.99 -9.09
C ASP A 104 10.94 -4.65 -8.54
N GLN A 105 12.18 -4.59 -8.03
CA GLN A 105 12.73 -3.36 -7.43
C GLN A 105 12.87 -2.19 -8.42
N SER A 106 12.88 -2.47 -9.72
CA SER A 106 12.92 -1.47 -10.79
C SER A 106 11.59 -1.31 -11.54
N ALA A 107 10.49 -1.93 -11.10
CA ALA A 107 9.23 -1.84 -11.84
C ALA A 107 8.58 -0.45 -11.70
N ASP A 108 7.93 -0.02 -12.79
CA ASP A 108 7.09 1.17 -12.83
C ASP A 108 5.69 0.81 -12.30
N ILE A 109 5.25 1.48 -11.25
CA ILE A 109 3.92 1.25 -10.68
C ILE A 109 3.02 2.44 -10.87
N GLN A 110 1.78 2.17 -11.27
CA GLN A 110 0.72 3.14 -11.33
C GLN A 110 -0.42 2.74 -10.41
N LEU A 111 -0.68 3.55 -9.38
CA LEU A 111 -1.70 3.32 -8.39
C LEU A 111 -2.89 4.27 -8.59
N PHE A 112 -4.04 3.69 -8.86
CA PHE A 112 -5.31 4.39 -9.03
C PHE A 112 -6.21 4.10 -7.82
N PRO A 113 -6.68 5.13 -7.11
CA PRO A 113 -7.61 4.93 -6.00
C PRO A 113 -8.91 4.31 -6.48
N ALA A 114 -9.71 3.83 -5.53
CA ALA A 114 -11.10 3.54 -5.80
C ALA A 114 -11.75 4.81 -6.37
N MET A 115 -12.02 4.81 -7.67
CA MET A 115 -12.70 5.91 -8.33
C MET A 115 -14.11 5.93 -7.75
N ARG A 116 -14.37 6.86 -6.82
CA ARG A 116 -15.71 7.17 -6.35
C ARG A 116 -16.43 7.84 -7.53
N GLY A 117 -16.95 7.00 -8.44
CA GLY A 117 -17.93 7.43 -9.43
C GLY A 117 -19.00 8.23 -8.68
N GLY A 118 -19.32 9.40 -9.23
CA GLY A 118 -20.10 10.44 -8.56
C GLY A 118 -21.21 9.85 -7.71
N SER A 119 -21.27 10.32 -6.46
CA SER A 119 -22.38 10.10 -5.55
C SER A 119 -23.68 9.93 -6.33
N ASP A 120 -24.33 8.78 -6.15
CA ASP A 120 -25.75 8.59 -6.37
C ASP A 120 -26.49 9.52 -5.38
N HIS A 121 -26.35 10.83 -5.59
CA HIS A 121 -27.34 11.79 -5.14
C HIS A 121 -28.46 11.66 -6.17
N THR A 122 -29.26 10.59 -6.06
CA THR A 122 -30.66 10.73 -6.45
C THR A 122 -31.23 11.79 -5.52
N VAL A 123 -31.17 13.06 -5.95
CA VAL A 123 -31.99 14.12 -5.39
C VAL A 123 -33.41 13.70 -5.70
N THR A 124 -34.04 12.96 -4.79
CA THR A 124 -35.48 12.79 -4.79
C THR A 124 -36.04 14.16 -4.43
N ARG A 125 -36.23 15.00 -5.44
CA ARG A 125 -37.09 16.17 -5.32
C ARG A 125 -38.50 15.63 -5.11
N TYR A 126 -39.02 15.73 -3.90
CA TYR A 126 -40.46 15.74 -3.68
C TYR A 126 -40.94 17.17 -3.97
N ASP A 127 -41.88 17.28 -4.91
CA ASP A 127 -42.73 18.45 -5.13
C ASP A 127 -43.87 18.44 -4.10
#